data_AF-A0AB73T250-F1
#
_entry.id   AF-A0AB73T250-F1
#
_cell.length_a   1.000
_cell.length_b   1.000
_cell.length_c   1.000
_cell.angle_alpha   90.00
_cell.angle_beta   90.00
_cell.angle_gamma   90.00
#
_symmetry.space_group_name_H-M   'P 1'
#
loop_
_entity.id
_entity.type
_entity.pdbx_description
1 polymer ?
#
loop_
_entity_poly.entity_id
_entity_poly.type
_entity_poly.pdbx_seq_one_letter_code
_entity_poly.pdbx_strand_id
1 'polypeptide(L)'
;MDFGKFLMCKHCGFISDGPADGKCHKCHFCGYPLEECETQYTQEEWINMEFDERSRVKESIAENVIKNAPEFSEDAMLHRQIQSEKEMAEFIDQAVNRIKNAQPNQVKCPYCGSGSVQKISLVKRVLWSGIFGIASPTIGKEWHCNQCNSDF
;
A
#
# COMPACT_ATOMS: atom_id res chain seq x y z
N MET A 1 -22.99 -9.87 26.25
CA MET A 1 -22.14 -10.24 25.11
C MET A 1 -22.09 -9.00 24.25
N ASP A 2 -20.94 -8.35 24.14
CA ASP A 2 -20.82 -7.09 23.41
C ASP A 2 -20.53 -7.39 21.95
N PHE A 3 -21.56 -7.30 21.11
CA PHE A 3 -21.46 -7.50 19.68
C PHE A 3 -20.71 -6.33 19.02
N GLY A 4 -19.96 -6.63 17.96
CA GLY A 4 -19.31 -5.62 17.14
C GLY A 4 -20.33 -4.83 16.33
N LYS A 5 -20.27 -3.49 16.45
CA LYS A 5 -21.09 -2.54 15.70
C LYS A 5 -20.27 -1.92 14.57
N PHE A 6 -20.74 -2.06 13.34
CA PHE A 6 -20.13 -1.42 12.17
C PHE A 6 -21.02 -0.33 11.65
N LEU A 7 -20.41 0.66 11.00
CA LEU A 7 -21.15 1.68 10.28
C LEU A 7 -21.31 1.24 8.84
N MET A 8 -22.56 1.13 8.41
CA MET A 8 -22.91 0.84 7.03
C MET A 8 -23.68 2.00 6.39
N CYS A 9 -23.48 2.19 5.10
CA CYS A 9 -24.30 3.05 4.27
C CYS A 9 -25.28 2.16 3.51
N LYS A 10 -26.57 2.23 3.81
CA LYS A 10 -27.58 1.44 3.09
C LYS A 10 -27.84 1.95 1.65
N HIS A 11 -27.43 3.19 1.34
CA HIS A 11 -27.59 3.75 0.00
C HIS A 11 -26.56 3.24 -1.01
N CYS A 12 -25.26 3.41 -0.72
CA CYS A 12 -24.22 2.92 -1.62
C CYS A 12 -23.70 1.53 -1.25
N GLY A 13 -23.89 1.09 0.00
CA GLY A 13 -23.41 -0.20 0.53
C GLY A 13 -22.04 -0.18 1.21
N PHE A 14 -21.49 1.00 1.49
CA PHE A 14 -20.20 1.12 2.20
C PHE A 14 -20.29 0.49 3.60
N ILE A 15 -19.25 -0.24 4.03
CA ILE A 15 -19.13 -0.81 5.38
C ILE A 15 -17.76 -0.45 5.94
N SER A 16 -17.72 0.14 7.14
CA SER A 16 -16.48 0.55 7.80
C SER A 16 -15.55 -0.64 8.09
N ASP A 17 -14.23 -0.41 8.03
CA ASP A 17 -13.21 -1.41 8.39
C ASP A 17 -13.02 -1.59 9.90
N GLY A 18 -13.53 -0.63 10.68
CA GLY A 18 -13.44 -0.61 12.13
C GLY A 18 -14.78 -0.34 12.81
N PRO A 19 -14.83 -0.56 14.14
CA PRO A 19 -16.00 -0.30 14.96
C PRO A 19 -16.37 1.20 14.93
N ALA A 20 -17.66 1.50 15.11
CA ALA A 20 -18.13 2.87 15.19
C ALA A 20 -17.43 3.63 16.32
N ASP A 21 -16.56 4.60 15.99
CA ASP A 21 -15.92 5.49 16.98
C ASP A 21 -16.80 6.72 17.30
N GLY A 22 -18.04 6.74 16.80
CA GLY A 22 -19.05 7.77 17.03
C GLY A 22 -18.83 9.10 16.30
N LYS A 23 -17.82 9.20 15.40
CA LYS A 23 -17.48 10.50 14.79
C LYS A 23 -18.04 10.74 13.40
N CYS A 24 -18.22 9.68 12.61
CA CYS A 24 -18.66 9.81 11.22
C CYS A 24 -20.13 9.39 11.07
N HIS A 25 -21.02 10.37 10.85
CA HIS A 25 -22.47 10.13 10.70
C HIS A 25 -22.92 10.10 9.24
N LYS A 26 -22.00 10.36 8.29
CA LYS A 26 -22.27 10.42 6.85
C LYS A 26 -21.24 9.63 6.06
N CYS A 27 -21.69 8.96 5.02
CA CYS A 27 -20.84 8.19 4.12
C CYS A 27 -19.91 9.12 3.34
N HIS A 28 -18.60 8.84 3.35
CA HIS A 28 -17.58 9.59 2.58
C HIS A 28 -17.83 9.55 1.07
N PHE A 29 -18.47 8.50 0.56
CA PHE A 29 -18.66 8.29 -0.88
C PHE A 29 -19.91 8.98 -1.45
N CYS A 30 -21.02 8.96 -0.71
CA CYS A 30 -22.31 9.46 -1.22
C CYS A 30 -23.01 10.46 -0.28
N GLY A 31 -22.44 10.74 0.90
CA GLY A 31 -23.01 11.66 1.88
C GLY A 31 -24.24 11.13 2.64
N TYR A 32 -24.75 9.95 2.29
CA TYR A 32 -25.90 9.34 2.95
C TYR A 32 -25.57 8.98 4.41
N PRO A 33 -26.54 9.06 5.34
CA PRO A 33 -26.32 8.67 6.73
C PRO A 33 -25.74 7.26 6.88
N LEU A 34 -24.84 7.11 7.86
CA LEU A 34 -24.33 5.81 8.28
C LEU A 34 -25.20 5.27 9.41
N GLU A 35 -25.50 3.98 9.33
CA GLU A 35 -26.29 3.26 10.33
C GLU A 35 -25.44 2.17 10.98
N GLU A 36 -25.69 1.90 12.26
CA GLU A 36 -25.07 0.78 12.94
C GLU A 36 -25.70 -0.53 12.47
N CYS A 37 -24.87 -1.49 12.08
CA CYS A 37 -25.29 -2.88 11.93
C CYS A 37 -24.62 -3.74 12.99
N GLU A 38 -25.44 -4.51 13.69
CA GLU A 38 -24.97 -5.55 14.61
C GLU A 38 -24.50 -6.76 13.80
N THR A 39 -23.39 -7.35 14.22
CA THR A 39 -22.94 -8.63 13.69
C THR A 39 -22.90 -9.66 14.79
N GLN A 40 -22.92 -10.93 14.42
CA GLN A 40 -22.72 -12.03 15.36
C GLN A 40 -21.32 -12.06 15.98
N TYR A 41 -20.38 -11.29 15.43
CA TYR A 41 -19.00 -11.23 15.88
C TYR A 41 -18.81 -10.09 16.88
N THR A 42 -18.06 -10.34 17.94
CA THR A 42 -17.57 -9.32 18.87
C THR A 42 -16.54 -8.43 18.19
N GLN A 43 -16.27 -7.27 18.80
CA GLN A 43 -15.22 -6.36 18.32
C GLN A 43 -13.82 -7.02 18.32
N GLU A 44 -13.54 -7.87 19.31
CA GLU A 44 -12.26 -8.57 19.43
C GLU A 44 -12.11 -9.65 18.34
N GLU A 45 -13.16 -10.44 18.09
CA GLU A 45 -13.19 -11.40 16.99
C GLU A 45 -12.98 -10.71 15.65
N TRP A 46 -13.62 -9.56 15.43
CA TRP A 46 -13.46 -8.80 14.20
C TRP A 46 -12.03 -8.29 13.99
N ILE A 47 -11.44 -7.67 15.01
CA ILE A 47 -10.08 -7.11 14.93
C ILE A 47 -9.07 -8.21 14.58
N ASN A 48 -9.24 -9.39 15.17
CA ASN A 48 -8.37 -10.54 14.96
C ASN A 48 -8.75 -11.41 13.76
N MET A 49 -9.88 -11.13 13.10
CA MET A 49 -10.36 -11.87 11.92
C MET A 49 -9.40 -11.69 10.74
N GLU A 50 -9.09 -12.80 10.06
CA GLU A 50 -8.30 -12.76 8.84
C GLU A 50 -8.98 -11.92 7.75
N PHE A 51 -8.18 -11.30 6.89
CA PHE A 51 -8.66 -10.39 5.86
C PHE A 51 -9.71 -11.02 4.94
N ASP A 52 -9.49 -12.26 4.52
CA ASP A 52 -10.40 -12.99 3.63
C ASP A 52 -11.74 -13.30 4.30
N GLU A 53 -11.71 -13.71 5.58
CA GLU A 53 -12.93 -13.96 6.35
C GLU A 53 -13.71 -12.66 6.57
N ARG A 54 -13.02 -11.58 6.94
CA ARG A 54 -13.62 -10.25 7.10
C ARG A 54 -14.30 -9.79 5.81
N SER A 55 -13.67 -10.03 4.67
CA SER A 55 -14.22 -9.68 3.36
C SER A 55 -15.52 -10.44 3.06
N ARG A 56 -15.57 -11.74 3.36
CA ARG A 56 -16.80 -12.56 3.20
C ARG A 56 -17.93 -12.10 4.11
N VAL A 57 -17.63 -11.69 5.34
CA VAL A 57 -18.66 -11.15 6.25
C VAL A 57 -19.24 -9.84 5.70
N LYS A 58 -18.39 -8.93 5.22
CA LYS A 58 -18.85 -7.69 4.57
C LYS A 58 -19.70 -7.96 3.33
N GLU A 59 -19.31 -8.93 2.51
CA GLU A 59 -20.07 -9.34 1.34
C GLU A 59 -21.44 -9.90 1.73
N SER A 60 -21.50 -10.81 2.70
CA SER A 60 -22.77 -11.34 3.22
C SER A 60 -23.71 -10.24 3.75
N ILE A 61 -23.17 -9.24 4.45
CA ILE A 61 -23.94 -8.07 4.91
C ILE A 61 -24.42 -7.25 3.71
N ALA A 62 -23.57 -7.04 2.71
CA ALA A 62 -23.94 -6.32 1.50
C ALA A 62 -25.09 -7.00 0.75
N GLU A 63 -25.06 -8.32 0.64
CA GLU A 63 -26.10 -9.07 -0.09
C GLU A 63 -27.40 -9.20 0.67
N ASN A 64 -27.33 -9.54 1.96
CA ASN A 64 -28.52 -9.86 2.73
C ASN A 64 -29.21 -8.62 3.31
N VAL A 65 -28.44 -7.57 3.64
CA VAL A 65 -28.97 -6.38 4.32
C VAL A 65 -29.06 -5.20 3.35
N ILE A 66 -27.96 -4.88 2.66
CA ILE A 66 -27.87 -3.64 1.88
C ILE A 66 -28.64 -3.76 0.57
N LYS A 67 -28.39 -4.79 -0.25
CA LYS A 67 -29.06 -4.93 -1.56
C LYS A 67 -30.59 -5.06 -1.45
N ASN A 68 -31.10 -5.43 -0.28
CA ASN A 68 -32.53 -5.52 0.01
C ASN A 68 -33.11 -4.24 0.66
N ALA A 69 -32.29 -3.24 0.98
CA ALA A 69 -32.74 -2.00 1.58
C ALA A 69 -33.44 -1.10 0.53
N PRO A 70 -34.56 -0.44 0.87
CA PRO A 70 -35.29 0.40 -0.09
C PRO A 70 -34.49 1.62 -0.57
N GLU A 71 -33.55 2.09 0.23
CA GLU A 71 -32.64 3.18 -0.09
C GLU A 71 -31.43 2.76 -0.94
N PHE A 72 -31.23 1.46 -1.19
CA PHE A 72 -30.10 0.98 -1.98
C PHE A 72 -30.16 1.51 -3.42
N SER A 73 -29.00 1.97 -3.90
CA SER A 73 -28.82 2.44 -5.26
C SER A 73 -27.61 1.76 -5.88
N GLU A 74 -27.87 1.01 -6.96
CA GLU A 74 -26.82 0.38 -7.76
C GLU A 74 -25.87 1.42 -8.36
N ASP A 75 -26.39 2.56 -8.82
CA ASP A 75 -25.58 3.69 -9.29
C ASP A 75 -24.67 4.24 -8.18
N ALA A 76 -25.19 4.43 -6.97
CA ALA A 76 -24.39 4.88 -5.83
C ALA A 76 -23.32 3.85 -5.44
N MET A 77 -23.62 2.56 -5.55
CA MET A 77 -22.66 1.47 -5.33
C MET A 77 -21.54 1.48 -6.38
N LEU A 78 -21.88 1.63 -7.65
CA LEU A 78 -20.91 1.74 -8.75
C LEU A 78 -20.03 2.98 -8.58
N HIS A 79 -20.63 4.13 -8.26
CA HIS A 79 -19.91 5.37 -7.99
C HIS A 79 -18.91 5.20 -6.84
N ARG A 80 -19.32 4.53 -5.74
CA ARG A 80 -18.42 4.19 -4.63
C ARG A 80 -17.25 3.34 -5.11
N GLN A 81 -17.48 2.27 -5.86
CA GLN A 81 -16.42 1.38 -6.36
C GLN A 81 -15.38 2.15 -7.19
N ILE A 82 -15.86 2.96 -8.15
CA ILE A 82 -14.98 3.80 -8.99
C ILE A 82 -14.17 4.78 -8.13
N GLN A 83 -14.80 5.39 -7.10
CA GLN A 83 -14.10 6.30 -6.22
C GLN A 83 -13.05 5.58 -5.35
N SER A 84 -13.37 4.41 -4.79
CA SER A 84 -12.42 3.61 -4.02
C SER A 84 -11.21 3.18 -4.87
N GLU A 85 -11.43 2.80 -6.13
CA GLU A 85 -10.36 2.46 -7.07
C GLU A 85 -9.44 3.66 -7.34
N LYS A 86 -10.01 4.86 -7.54
CA LYS A 86 -9.24 6.09 -7.74
C LYS A 86 -8.43 6.44 -6.50
N GLU A 87 -9.04 6.42 -5.32
CA GLU A 87 -8.36 6.71 -4.04
C GLU A 87 -7.22 5.72 -3.78
N MET A 88 -7.42 4.43 -4.08
CA MET A 88 -6.37 3.41 -3.99
C MET A 88 -5.23 3.65 -4.99
N ALA A 89 -5.56 3.98 -6.24
CA ALA A 89 -4.57 4.28 -7.27
C ALA A 89 -3.71 5.50 -6.89
N GLU A 90 -4.33 6.56 -6.36
CA GLU A 90 -3.63 7.74 -5.86
C GLU A 90 -2.74 7.41 -4.65
N PHE A 91 -3.23 6.58 -3.72
CA PHE A 91 -2.43 6.13 -2.58
C PHE A 91 -1.20 5.33 -3.04
N ILE A 92 -1.37 4.40 -3.98
CA ILE A 92 -0.27 3.61 -4.54
C ILE A 92 0.73 4.52 -5.25
N ASP A 93 0.26 5.46 -6.08
CA ASP A 93 1.14 6.40 -6.78
C ASP A 93 1.96 7.24 -5.78
N GLN A 94 1.30 7.76 -4.74
CA GLN A 94 1.98 8.47 -3.66
C GLN A 94 2.99 7.59 -2.92
N ALA A 95 2.66 6.34 -2.61
CA ALA A 95 3.57 5.41 -1.95
C ALA A 95 4.79 5.10 -2.83
N VAL A 96 4.58 4.84 -4.12
CA VAL A 96 5.65 4.63 -5.10
C VAL A 96 6.53 5.87 -5.24
N ASN A 97 5.93 7.06 -5.31
CA ASN A 97 6.67 8.32 -5.38
C ASN A 97 7.47 8.59 -4.10
N ARG A 98 6.94 8.24 -2.92
CA ARG A 98 7.68 8.30 -1.66
C ARG A 98 8.86 7.33 -1.66
N ILE A 99 8.71 6.11 -2.18
CA ILE A 99 9.81 5.14 -2.28
C ILE A 99 10.88 5.61 -3.27
N LYS A 100 10.50 6.17 -4.42
CA LYS A 100 11.43 6.74 -5.41
C LYS A 100 12.22 7.94 -4.87
N ASN A 101 11.57 8.79 -4.08
CA ASN A 101 12.16 10.01 -3.53
C ASN A 101 12.82 9.81 -2.15
N ALA A 102 12.51 8.72 -1.45
CA ALA A 102 13.30 8.27 -0.32
C ALA A 102 14.70 7.97 -0.87
N GLN A 103 15.66 8.81 -0.49
CA GLN A 103 17.07 8.66 -0.81
C GLN A 103 17.67 7.70 0.22
N PRO A 104 17.79 6.38 -0.04
CA PRO A 104 18.54 5.51 0.86
C PRO A 104 20.01 5.91 0.74
N ASN A 105 20.52 6.77 1.63
CA ASN A 105 21.91 7.23 1.71
C ASN A 105 22.66 7.02 0.39
N GLN A 106 22.27 7.76 -0.66
CA GLN A 106 22.82 7.52 -1.99
C GLN A 106 24.34 7.60 -1.89
N VAL A 107 24.99 6.47 -2.15
CA VAL A 107 26.45 6.37 -2.12
C VAL A 107 26.96 7.42 -3.11
N LYS A 108 27.65 8.44 -2.60
CA LYS A 108 28.28 9.46 -3.44
C LYS A 108 29.74 9.08 -3.66
N CYS A 109 30.23 9.37 -4.85
CA CYS A 109 31.65 9.25 -5.13
C CYS A 109 32.45 10.18 -4.19
N PRO A 110 33.36 9.67 -3.35
CA PRO A 110 34.13 10.51 -2.43
C PRO A 110 35.12 11.43 -3.17
N TYR A 111 35.41 11.14 -4.45
CA TYR A 111 36.36 11.91 -5.25
C TYR A 111 35.73 13.08 -6.01
N CYS A 112 34.48 12.94 -6.49
CA CYS A 112 33.82 13.99 -7.30
C CYS A 112 32.42 14.39 -6.80
N GLY A 113 31.91 13.77 -5.73
CA GLY A 113 30.59 14.06 -5.17
C GLY A 113 29.39 13.56 -5.98
N SER A 114 29.63 12.93 -7.14
CA SER A 114 28.57 12.41 -8.01
C SER A 114 27.77 11.29 -7.35
N GLY A 115 26.44 11.34 -7.48
CA GLY A 115 25.54 10.22 -7.15
C GLY A 115 25.42 9.17 -8.28
N SER A 116 26.06 9.39 -9.43
CA SER A 116 26.08 8.44 -10.54
C SER A 116 27.11 7.34 -10.28
N VAL A 117 26.73 6.40 -9.40
CA VAL A 117 27.54 5.24 -9.02
C VAL A 117 26.78 3.95 -9.29
N GLN A 118 27.50 2.90 -9.67
CA GLN A 118 26.95 1.55 -9.89
C GLN A 118 27.74 0.53 -9.06
N LYS A 119 27.05 -0.51 -8.57
CA LYS A 119 27.72 -1.59 -7.83
C LYS A 119 28.61 -2.40 -8.79
N ILE A 120 29.85 -2.66 -8.40
CA ILE A 120 30.79 -3.49 -9.15
C ILE A 120 30.31 -4.94 -9.06
N SER A 121 29.62 -5.41 -10.09
CA SER A 121 29.24 -6.82 -10.21
C SER A 121 30.49 -7.68 -10.44
N LEU A 122 30.54 -8.86 -9.80
CA LEU A 122 31.62 -9.86 -9.90
C LEU A 122 32.03 -10.18 -11.35
N VAL A 123 31.11 -10.07 -12.31
CA VAL A 123 31.39 -10.32 -13.74
C VAL A 123 32.34 -9.26 -14.34
N LYS A 124 32.27 -8.00 -13.90
CA LYS A 124 33.21 -6.94 -14.35
C LYS A 124 34.63 -7.13 -13.80
N ARG A 125 34.80 -7.76 -12.62
CA ARG A 125 36.13 -8.10 -12.07
C ARG A 125 36.90 -9.09 -12.95
N VAL A 126 36.20 -9.99 -13.64
CA VAL A 126 36.81 -11.05 -14.45
C VAL A 126 37.22 -10.55 -15.83
N LEU A 127 36.44 -9.63 -16.43
CA LEU A 127 36.67 -9.18 -17.81
C LEU A 127 37.91 -8.30 -18.02
N TRP A 128 38.50 -7.74 -16.97
CA TRP A 128 39.75 -6.97 -17.05
C TRP A 128 40.99 -7.71 -16.52
N SER A 129 40.82 -8.94 -16.03
CA SER A 129 41.90 -9.75 -15.50
C SER A 129 42.50 -10.65 -16.59
N GLY A 130 43.01 -10.02 -17.65
CA GLY A 130 43.83 -10.68 -18.67
C GLY A 130 45.31 -10.43 -18.42
N ILE A 131 46.04 -11.50 -18.06
CA ILE A 131 47.44 -11.80 -18.45
C ILE A 131 48.60 -11.47 -17.48
N PHE A 132 48.53 -10.68 -16.40
CA PHE A 132 49.70 -10.58 -15.50
C PHE A 132 49.35 -10.55 -14.00
N GLY A 133 50.02 -11.43 -13.25
CA GLY A 133 49.94 -11.49 -11.79
C GLY A 133 50.47 -10.20 -11.17
N ILE A 134 49.56 -9.28 -10.89
CA ILE A 134 49.76 -8.09 -10.07
C ILE A 134 48.44 -7.85 -9.34
N ALA A 135 48.49 -7.60 -8.03
CA ALA A 135 47.32 -7.40 -7.18
C ALA A 135 46.32 -6.41 -7.80
N SER A 136 45.06 -6.84 -7.96
CA SER A 136 44.02 -6.01 -8.57
C SER A 136 43.69 -4.81 -7.66
N PRO A 137 43.68 -3.56 -8.15
CA PRO A 137 43.41 -2.34 -7.36
C PRO A 137 41.95 -2.21 -6.87
N THR A 138 41.13 -3.24 -7.07
CA THR A 138 39.70 -3.31 -6.72
C THR A 138 39.39 -4.24 -5.55
N ILE A 139 40.40 -4.78 -4.86
CA ILE A 139 40.18 -5.57 -3.63
C ILE A 139 39.50 -4.68 -2.57
N GLY A 140 38.29 -5.06 -2.16
CA GLY A 140 37.50 -4.38 -1.13
C GLY A 140 36.57 -3.27 -1.63
N LYS A 141 36.59 -2.93 -2.92
CA LYS A 141 35.75 -1.86 -3.50
C LYS A 141 34.42 -2.41 -4.00
N GLU A 142 33.34 -1.71 -3.69
CA GLU A 142 31.97 -2.13 -4.01
C GLU A 142 31.31 -1.28 -5.11
N TRP A 143 31.78 -0.04 -5.32
CA TRP A 143 31.11 0.94 -6.18
C TRP A 143 32.04 1.51 -7.23
N HIS A 144 31.51 1.71 -8.44
CA HIS A 144 32.16 2.37 -9.56
C HIS A 144 31.44 3.67 -9.87
N CYS A 145 32.16 4.80 -9.92
CA CYS A 145 31.60 6.08 -10.32
C CYS A 145 31.66 6.25 -11.84
N ASN A 146 30.50 6.47 -12.48
CA ASN A 146 30.42 6.67 -13.93
C ASN A 146 30.91 8.03 -14.41
N GLN A 147 31.10 8.99 -13.48
CA GLN A 147 31.49 10.36 -13.83
C GLN A 147 33.01 10.56 -13.83
N CYS A 148 33.71 10.03 -12.81
CA CYS A 148 35.17 10.12 -12.71
C CYS A 148 35.88 8.78 -12.91
N ASN A 149 35.15 7.73 -13.29
CA ASN A 149 35.65 6.37 -13.56
C ASN A 149 36.47 5.77 -12.40
N SER A 150 36.18 6.19 -11.16
CA SER A 150 36.89 5.71 -9.96
C SER A 150 36.10 4.61 -9.25
N ASP A 151 36.81 3.58 -8.81
CA ASP A 151 36.28 2.53 -7.93
C ASP A 151 36.55 2.88 -6.46
N PHE A 152 35.58 2.64 -5.58
CA PHE A 152 35.69 2.80 -4.13
C PHE A 152 34.80 1.83 -3.34
#